data_AF-E2APN2-F1
#
_entry.id   AF-E2APN2-F1
#
_cell.length_a   1.000
_cell.length_b   1.000
_cell.length_c   1.000
_cell.angle_alpha   90.00
_cell.angle_beta   90.00
_cell.angle_gamma   90.00
#
_symmetry.space_group_name_H-M   'P 1'
#
loop_
_entity.id
_entity.type
_entity.pdbx_description
1 polymer ?
#
loop_
_entity_poly.entity_id
_entity_poly.type
_entity_poly.pdbx_seq_one_letter_code
_entity_poly.pdbx_strand_id
1 'polypeptide(L)'
;YCHACTYFRNNADDPEGANHMENCSINHKGSAGKMEVDAVLEMFLRSEEKFGVRYTNYVGDGDTKTFKSILDAKPYEDIAVIKSECVGHVEKRMGSRLRNIKK
;
A
#
# COMPACT_ATOMS: atom_id res chain seq x y z
N TYR A 1 0.82 -0.94 -11.43
CA TYR A 1 -0.38 -0.57 -12.21
C TYR A 1 0.05 -0.21 -13.62
N CYS A 2 -0.74 -0.52 -14.64
CA CYS A 2 -0.47 -0.11 -16.02
C CYS A 2 -1.77 0.36 -16.70
N HIS A 3 -1.72 1.56 -17.29
CA HIS A 3 -2.86 2.14 -18.00
C HIS A 3 -3.17 1.35 -19.28
N ALA A 4 -2.15 0.94 -20.04
CA ALA A 4 -2.33 0.14 -21.25
C ALA A 4 -2.98 -1.23 -20.95
N CYS A 5 -2.56 -1.92 -19.88
CA CYS A 5 -3.28 -3.12 -19.42
C CYS A 5 -4.75 -2.84 -19.11
N THR A 6 -5.06 -1.67 -18.53
CA THR A 6 -6.44 -1.31 -18.22
C THR A 6 -7.26 -1.06 -19.49
N TYR A 7 -6.67 -0.40 -20.49
CA TYR A 7 -7.26 -0.14 -21.79
C TYR A 7 -7.54 -1.44 -22.56
N PHE A 8 -6.54 -2.31 -22.71
CA PHE A 8 -6.69 -3.58 -23.45
C PHE A 8 -7.59 -4.58 -22.74
N ARG A 9 -7.70 -4.52 -21.41
CA ARG A 9 -8.72 -5.31 -20.68
C ARG A 9 -10.15 -4.97 -21.11
N ASN A 10 -10.40 -3.73 -21.50
CA ASN A 10 -11.72 -3.28 -21.95
C ASN A 10 -11.87 -3.32 -23.48
N ASN A 11 -10.77 -3.52 -24.22
CA ASN A 11 -10.71 -3.57 -25.68
C ASN A 11 -9.88 -4.79 -26.12
N ALA A 12 -10.37 -5.98 -25.78
CA ALA A 12 -9.61 -7.23 -25.94
C ALA A 12 -9.31 -7.61 -27.40
N ASP A 13 -10.09 -7.05 -28.35
CA ASP A 13 -9.94 -7.30 -29.78
C ASP A 13 -8.87 -6.41 -30.44
N ASP A 14 -8.28 -5.48 -29.69
CA ASP A 14 -7.22 -4.60 -30.19
C ASP A 14 -5.89 -5.39 -30.31
N PRO A 15 -5.34 -5.56 -31.53
CA PRO A 15 -4.14 -6.36 -31.77
C PRO A 15 -2.88 -5.79 -31.11
N GLU A 16 -2.88 -4.50 -30.71
CA GLU A 16 -1.75 -3.91 -29.98
C GLU A 16 -1.61 -4.45 -28.55
N GLY A 17 -2.66 -5.09 -28.00
CA GLY A 17 -2.64 -5.67 -26.66
C GLY A 17 -1.58 -6.76 -26.46
N ALA A 18 -1.29 -7.54 -27.51
CA ALA A 18 -0.24 -8.57 -27.47
C ALA A 18 1.17 -7.97 -27.35
N ASN A 19 1.46 -6.91 -28.11
CA ASN A 19 2.74 -6.20 -28.08
C ASN A 19 2.97 -5.48 -26.74
N HIS A 20 1.90 -5.03 -26.09
CA HIS A 20 1.99 -4.40 -24.78
C HIS A 20 2.55 -5.34 -23.71
N MET A 21 2.23 -6.64 -23.78
CA MET A 21 2.60 -7.58 -22.72
C MET A 21 4.12 -7.77 -22.60
N GLU A 22 4.86 -7.68 -23.71
CA GLU A 22 6.33 -7.75 -23.73
C GLU A 22 7.00 -6.56 -23.04
N ASN A 23 6.34 -5.39 -23.06
CA ASN A 23 6.85 -4.14 -22.50
C ASN A 23 6.04 -3.65 -21.27
N CYS A 24 5.29 -4.57 -20.65
CA CYS A 24 4.40 -4.22 -19.56
C CYS A 24 5.20 -3.89 -18.28
N SER A 25 4.96 -2.70 -17.73
CA SER A 25 5.59 -2.23 -16.50
C SER A 25 4.86 -2.66 -15.20
N ILE A 26 3.89 -3.59 -15.28
CA ILE A 26 3.23 -4.11 -14.08
C ILE A 26 4.21 -4.95 -13.28
N ASN A 27 4.46 -4.52 -12.05
CA ASN A 27 5.31 -5.19 -11.07
C ASN A 27 4.53 -5.81 -9.89
N HIS A 28 3.22 -5.64 -9.84
CA HIS A 28 2.37 -6.15 -8.76
C HIS A 28 1.02 -6.63 -9.31
N LYS A 29 0.52 -7.75 -8.77
CA LYS A 29 -0.79 -8.31 -9.11
C LYS A 29 -1.76 -8.11 -7.95
N GLY A 30 -2.87 -7.43 -8.19
CA GLY A 30 -3.92 -7.22 -7.19
C GLY A 30 -4.57 -5.83 -7.29
N SER A 31 -5.35 -5.48 -6.27
CA SER A 31 -5.93 -4.15 -6.14
C SER A 31 -4.86 -3.13 -5.70
N ALA A 32 -5.13 -1.84 -5.94
CA ALA A 32 -4.27 -0.76 -5.47
C ALA A 32 -4.02 -0.83 -3.96
N GLY A 33 -5.07 -1.05 -3.16
CA GLY A 33 -4.90 -1.21 -1.71
C GLY A 33 -4.11 -2.45 -1.29
N LYS A 34 -4.06 -3.51 -2.11
CA LYS A 34 -3.18 -4.67 -1.85
C LYS A 34 -1.72 -4.35 -2.17
N MET A 35 -1.48 -3.52 -3.19
CA MET A 35 -0.13 -3.07 -3.55
C MET A 35 0.55 -2.36 -2.38
N GLU A 36 -0.17 -1.48 -1.69
CA GLU A 36 0.34 -0.77 -0.51
C GLU A 36 0.68 -1.73 0.63
N VAL A 37 -0.22 -2.67 0.92
CA VAL A 37 -0.02 -3.70 1.95
C VAL A 37 1.22 -4.54 1.66
N ASP A 38 1.32 -5.09 0.44
CA ASP A 38 2.40 -5.99 0.06
C ASP A 38 3.75 -5.23 0.01
N ALA A 39 3.77 -4.00 -0.50
CA ALA A 39 4.99 -3.20 -0.59
C ALA A 39 5.56 -2.83 0.78
N VAL A 40 4.72 -2.35 1.70
CA VAL A 40 5.17 -2.03 3.06
C VAL A 40 5.63 -3.29 3.78
N LEU A 41 4.91 -4.41 3.61
CA LEU A 41 5.31 -5.67 4.22
C LEU A 41 6.69 -6.14 3.74
N GLU A 42 6.92 -6.10 2.42
CA GLU A 42 8.23 -6.42 1.84
C GLU A 42 9.33 -5.51 2.39
N MET A 43 9.06 -4.21 2.55
CA MET A 43 10.01 -3.26 3.13
C MET A 43 10.41 -3.64 4.56
N PHE A 44 9.45 -4.04 5.41
CA PHE A 44 9.73 -4.47 6.78
C PHE A 44 10.53 -5.77 6.81
N LEU A 45 10.11 -6.79 6.06
CA LEU A 45 10.75 -8.10 6.07
C LEU A 45 12.20 -8.08 5.58
N ARG A 46 12.54 -7.23 4.61
CA ARG A 46 13.90 -7.13 4.07
C ARG A 46 14.79 -6.12 4.80
N SER A 47 14.23 -5.34 5.72
CA SER A 47 14.91 -4.15 6.27
C SER A 47 16.22 -4.47 6.99
N GLU A 48 16.18 -5.49 7.86
CA GLU A 48 17.31 -5.87 8.69
C GLU A 48 18.41 -6.55 7.86
N GLU A 49 18.06 -7.55 7.06
CA GLU A 49 19.03 -8.28 6.24
C GLU A 49 19.69 -7.37 5.18
N LYS A 50 18.90 -6.53 4.52
CA LYS A 50 19.39 -5.73 3.39
C LYS A 50 20.06 -4.42 3.79
N PHE A 51 19.60 -3.80 4.88
CA PHE A 51 20.02 -2.46 5.26
C PHE A 51 20.53 -2.34 6.70
N GLY A 52 20.45 -3.41 7.51
CA GLY A 52 20.89 -3.39 8.90
C GLY A 52 20.04 -2.48 9.81
N VAL A 53 18.80 -2.20 9.43
CA VAL A 53 17.88 -1.34 10.19
C VAL A 53 16.59 -2.07 10.51
N ARG A 54 15.94 -1.69 11.62
CA ARG A 54 14.61 -2.17 11.99
C ARG A 54 13.63 -1.01 12.07
N TYR A 55 12.46 -1.18 11.46
CA TYR A 55 11.36 -0.22 11.55
C TYR A 55 10.48 -0.53 12.77
N THR A 56 10.55 0.30 13.81
CA THR A 56 9.78 0.10 15.05
C THR A 56 8.41 0.76 15.03
N ASN A 57 8.20 1.74 14.14
CA ASN A 57 6.99 2.55 14.07
C ASN A 57 6.42 2.55 12.65
N TYR A 58 5.10 2.40 12.55
CA TYR A 58 4.35 2.52 11.30
C TYR A 58 3.41 3.74 11.40
N VAL A 59 3.58 4.71 10.50
CA VAL A 59 2.69 5.87 10.39
C VAL A 59 1.65 5.59 9.31
N GLY A 60 0.42 5.31 9.72
CA GLY A 60 -0.71 5.10 8.80
C GLY A 60 -1.60 6.33 8.72
N ASP A 61 -2.37 6.45 7.65
CA ASP A 61 -3.37 7.51 7.47
C ASP A 61 -4.80 7.01 7.77
N GLY A 62 -4.94 6.02 8.64
CA GLY A 62 -6.18 5.27 8.85
C GLY A 62 -6.21 3.90 8.18
N ASP A 63 -5.15 3.52 7.47
CA ASP A 63 -4.99 2.17 6.96
C ASP A 63 -4.89 1.14 8.09
N THR A 64 -5.89 0.27 8.15
CA THR A 64 -5.95 -0.83 9.13
C THR A 64 -5.37 -2.12 8.57
N LYS A 65 -5.47 -2.35 7.25
CA LYS A 65 -5.03 -3.61 6.61
C LYS A 65 -3.50 -3.75 6.61
N THR A 66 -2.79 -2.68 6.26
CA THR A 66 -1.32 -2.63 6.22
C THR A 66 -0.71 -2.84 7.61
N PHE A 67 -1.25 -2.18 8.64
CA PHE A 67 -0.74 -2.38 9.99
C PHE A 67 -0.97 -3.82 10.48
N LYS A 68 -2.15 -4.40 10.17
CA LYS A 68 -2.44 -5.79 10.51
C LYS A 68 -1.47 -6.76 9.83
N SER A 69 -1.15 -6.58 8.54
CA SER A 69 -0.22 -7.47 7.85
C SER A 69 1.19 -7.41 8.43
N ILE A 70 1.64 -6.24 8.88
CA ILE A 70 2.93 -6.10 9.59
C ILE A 70 2.91 -6.87 10.92
N LEU A 71 1.84 -6.73 11.70
CA LEU A 71 1.71 -7.45 12.97
C LEU A 71 1.67 -8.96 12.79
N ASP A 72 0.91 -9.43 11.80
CA ASP A 72 0.76 -10.87 11.52
C ASP A 72 2.09 -11.49 11.05
N ALA A 73 2.89 -10.74 10.31
CA ALA A 73 4.17 -11.21 9.79
C ALA A 73 5.32 -11.21 10.80
N LYS A 74 5.21 -10.44 11.90
CA LYS A 74 6.23 -10.33 12.95
C LYS A 74 7.65 -10.20 12.38
N PRO A 75 7.95 -9.09 11.68
CA PRO A 75 9.20 -8.94 10.95
C PRO A 75 10.46 -9.00 11.83
N TYR A 76 10.31 -8.80 13.15
CA TYR A 76 11.40 -8.91 14.14
C TYR A 76 10.90 -9.75 15.32
N GLU A 77 11.74 -10.63 15.87
CA GLU A 77 11.34 -11.57 16.93
C GLU A 77 11.11 -10.91 18.29
N ASP A 78 11.82 -9.82 18.57
CA ASP A 78 11.91 -9.17 19.87
C ASP A 78 11.15 -7.84 19.96
N ILE A 79 10.68 -7.30 18.83
CA ILE A 79 10.09 -5.97 18.76
C ILE A 79 8.72 -6.00 18.08
N ALA A 80 7.71 -5.51 18.79
CA ALA A 80 6.40 -5.23 18.22
C ALA A 80 6.39 -3.84 17.55
N VAL A 81 5.87 -3.78 16.31
CA VAL A 81 5.73 -2.52 15.57
C VAL A 81 4.59 -1.70 16.16
N ILE A 82 4.85 -0.43 16.46
CA ILE A 82 3.89 0.50 17.04
C ILE A 82 3.21 1.32 15.93
N LYS A 83 1.88 1.39 15.96
CA LYS A 83 1.12 2.26 15.05
C LYS A 83 1.11 3.70 15.53
N SER A 84 1.31 4.63 14.62
CA SER A 84 1.01 6.05 14.78
C SER A 84 0.10 6.50 13.63
N GLU A 85 -0.73 7.51 13.88
CA GLU A 85 -1.64 8.06 12.87
C GLU A 85 -1.06 9.35 12.31
N CYS A 86 -1.23 9.56 11.00
CA CYS A 86 -0.84 10.79 10.34
C CYS A 86 -1.67 11.98 10.84
N VAL A 87 -1.02 12.96 11.47
CA VAL A 87 -1.68 14.16 12.02
C VAL A 87 -2.50 14.89 10.96
N GLY A 88 -1.94 15.08 9.75
CA GLY A 88 -2.66 15.73 8.66
C GLY A 88 -3.91 14.95 8.21
N HIS A 89 -3.89 13.61 8.29
CA HIS A 89 -5.09 12.82 8.01
C HIS A 89 -6.11 12.95 9.16
N VAL A 90 -5.66 12.93 10.41
CA VAL A 90 -6.51 13.14 11.59
C VAL A 90 -7.21 14.51 11.51
N GLU A 91 -6.49 15.58 11.20
CA GLU A 91 -7.04 16.93 11.02
C GLU A 91 -8.08 16.99 9.91
N LYS A 92 -7.80 16.42 8.73
CA LYS A 92 -8.76 16.33 7.62
C LYS A 92 -10.04 15.62 8.05
N ARG A 93 -9.91 14.49 8.76
CA ARG A 93 -11.05 13.70 9.26
C ARG A 93 -11.87 14.49 10.27
N MET A 94 -11.21 15.17 11.22
CA MET A 94 -11.87 16.04 12.19
C MET A 94 -12.60 17.19 11.52
N GLY A 95 -11.95 17.91 10.60
CA GLY A 95 -12.54 19.03 9.88
C GLY A 95 -13.77 18.63 9.07
N SER A 96 -13.76 17.46 8.42
CA SER A 96 -14.92 16.92 7.71
C SER A 96 -16.08 16.60 8.65
N ARG A 97 -15.81 15.99 9.82
CA ARG A 97 -16.84 15.70 10.83
C ARG A 97 -17.48 16.97 11.38
N LEU A 98 -16.68 17.99 11.70
CA LEU A 98 -17.19 19.27 12.21
C LEU A 98 -18.08 19.98 11.18
N ARG A 99 -17.70 19.99 9.90
CA ARG A 99 -18.52 20.57 8.82
C ARG A 99 -19.85 19.84 8.62
N ASN A 100 -19.86 18.52 8.81
CA ASN A 100 -21.09 17.74 8.70
C ASN A 100 -22.06 18.00 9.85
N ILE A 101 -21.57 18.33 11.05
CA ILE A 101 -22.41 18.69 12.20
C ILE A 101 -23.05 20.08 12.03
N LYS A 102 -22.37 21.00 11.34
CA LYS A 102 -22.91 22.34 11.07
C LYS A 102 -24.09 22.34 10.08
N LYS A 103 -24.22 21.30 9.26
CA LYS A 103 -25.35 21.14 8.33
C LYS A 103 -26.61 20.75 9.08
#